data_AF-A0A7J8VNR0-F1
#
_entry.id   AF-A0A7J8VNR0-F1
#
_cell.length_a   1.000
_cell.length_b   1.000
_cell.length_c   1.000
_cell.angle_alpha   90.00
_cell.angle_beta   90.00
_cell.angle_gamma   90.00
#
_symmetry.space_group_name_H-M   'P 1'
#
loop_
_entity.id
_entity.type
_entity.pdbx_description
1 polymer ?
#
loop_
_entity_poly.entity_id
_entity_poly.type
_entity_poly.pdbx_seq_one_letter_code
_entity_poly.pdbx_strand_id
1 'polypeptide(L)' 'MTEPWTLILDDALANSFIAPATDDIKDDHQLIFEEYERSWEQNEELGLNDIDTSSADAAYNSTGVTSNENPQE' A
#
# COMPACT_ATOMS: atom_id res chain seq x y z
N MET A 1 -22.33 15.69 -28.72
CA MET A 1 -20.91 15.99 -28.45
C MET A 1 -20.57 15.32 -27.13
N THR A 2 -19.42 14.65 -27.03
CA THR A 2 -18.91 14.05 -25.80
C THR A 2 -17.91 15.02 -25.18
N GLU A 3 -18.18 15.46 -23.95
CA GLU A 3 -17.27 16.32 -23.17
C GLU A 3 -16.22 15.43 -22.48
N PRO A 4 -14.94 15.84 -22.39
CA PRO A 4 -13.96 15.17 -21.54
C PRO A 4 -14.39 15.17 -20.07
N TRP A 5 -13.97 14.13 -19.35
CA TRP A 5 -14.23 13.95 -17.92
C TRP A 5 -13.03 13.26 -17.27
N THR A 6 -12.94 13.36 -15.94
CA THR A 6 -11.90 12.73 -15.14
C THR A 6 -12.52 11.66 -14.24
N LEU A 7 -11.99 10.44 -14.29
CA LEU A 7 -12.27 9.42 -13.27
C LEU A 7 -11.37 9.66 -12.07
N ILE A 8 -11.94 9.67 -10.86
CA ILE A 8 -11.16 9.58 -9.63
C ILE A 8 -11.52 8.24 -9.00
N LEU A 9 -10.52 7.40 -8.80
CA LEU A 9 -10.66 6.10 -8.13
C LEU A 9 -9.80 6.14 -6.87
N ASP A 10 -10.45 6.11 -5.72
CA ASP A 10 -9.82 6.12 -4.40
C ASP A 10 -10.08 4.76 -3.73
N ASP A 11 -9.00 4.02 -3.44
CA ASP A 11 -9.05 2.70 -2.83
C ASP A 11 -7.97 2.56 -1.75
N ALA A 12 -8.39 2.72 -0.50
CA ALA A 12 -7.54 2.62 0.68
C ALA A 12 -6.84 1.25 0.83
N LEU A 13 -7.36 0.19 0.21
CA LEU A 13 -6.75 -1.15 0.28
C LEU A 13 -5.81 -1.44 -0.90
N ALA A 14 -5.67 -0.52 -1.86
CA ALA A 14 -4.87 -0.70 -3.06
C ALA A 14 -5.20 -1.98 -3.86
N ASN A 15 -6.48 -2.40 -3.86
CA ASN A 15 -6.94 -3.59 -4.57
C ASN A 15 -7.45 -3.29 -5.99
N SER A 16 -7.63 -2.01 -6.30
CA SER A 16 -8.09 -1.51 -7.59
C SER A 16 -6.92 -1.36 -8.58
N PHE A 17 -7.21 -1.56 -9.87
CA PHE A 17 -6.22 -1.45 -10.94
C PHE A 17 -6.82 -0.81 -12.19
N ILE A 18 -6.07 0.12 -12.80
CA ILE A 18 -6.36 0.72 -14.10
C ILE A 18 -5.18 0.39 -15.02
N ALA A 19 -5.46 -0.27 -16.14
CA ALA A 19 -4.43 -0.56 -17.14
C ALA A 19 -4.01 0.73 -17.86
N PRO A 20 -2.70 1.02 -18.00
CA PRO A 20 -2.23 2.12 -18.85
C PRO A 20 -2.67 1.93 -20.30
N ALA A 21 -2.88 3.04 -21.01
CA ALA A 21 -3.19 3.03 -22.44
C ALA A 21 -1.94 2.81 -23.33
N THR A 22 -0.75 2.82 -22.74
CA THR A 22 0.57 2.66 -23.39
C THR A 22 1.34 1.46 -22.85
N ASP A 23 2.39 1.03 -23.57
CA ASP A 23 3.23 -0.11 -23.15
C ASP A 23 4.03 0.19 -21.87
N ASP A 24 4.47 1.44 -21.70
CA ASP A 24 5.13 1.93 -20.49
C ASP A 24 4.27 2.99 -19.80
N ILE A 25 4.03 2.81 -18.50
CA ILE A 25 3.20 3.71 -17.70
C ILE A 25 3.71 5.16 -17.70
N LYS A 26 5.03 5.37 -17.85
CA LYS A 26 5.61 6.72 -17.90
C LYS A 26 5.16 7.52 -19.14
N ASP A 27 4.70 6.82 -20.17
CA ASP A 27 4.26 7.39 -21.44
C ASP A 27 2.73 7.65 -21.46
N ASP A 28 1.98 7.22 -20.43
CA ASP A 28 0.55 7.51 -20.28
C ASP A 28 0.35 8.84 -19.54
N HIS A 29 0.07 9.91 -20.29
CA HIS A 29 -0.18 11.24 -19.72
C HIS A 29 -1.64 11.46 -19.25
N GLN A 30 -2.52 10.47 -19.41
CA GLN A 30 -3.92 10.54 -19.00
C GLN A 30 -4.18 9.81 -17.67
N LEU A 31 -3.24 8.98 -17.23
CA LEU A 31 -3.28 8.26 -15.97
C LEU A 31 -2.32 8.91 -14.95
N ILE A 32 -2.86 9.25 -13.79
CA ILE A 32 -2.09 9.75 -12.63
C ILE A 32 -2.46 8.87 -11.44
N PHE A 33 -1.47 8.51 -10.63
CA PHE A 33 -1.68 7.77 -9.39
C PHE A 33 -0.84 8.37 -8.27
N GLU A 34 -1.35 8.26 -7.04
CA GLU A 34 -0.65 8.61 -5.82
C GLU A 34 -0.86 7.51 -4.78
N GLU A 35 0.19 7.22 -4.03
CA GLU A 35 0.11 6.36 -2.85
C GLU A 35 -0.03 7.24 -1.61
N TYR A 36 -0.90 6.85 -0.70
CA TYR A 36 -1.14 7.58 0.54
C TYR A 36 -1.22 6.64 1.73
N GLU A 37 -0.87 7.17 2.91
CA GLU A 37 -1.08 6.46 4.17
C GLU A 37 -2.54 6.60 4.58
N ARG A 38 -3.19 5.46 4.87
CA ARG A 38 -4.58 5.44 5.34
C ARG A 38 -4.73 6.24 6.62
N SER A 39 -5.86 6.95 6.76
CA SER A 39 -6.23 7.54 8.04
C SER A 39 -6.59 6.47 9.06
N TRP A 40 -6.59 6.86 10.35
CA TRP A 40 -7.01 5.96 11.42
C TRP A 40 -8.47 5.51 11.24
N GLU A 41 -9.35 6.42 10.83
CA GLU A 41 -10.76 6.14 10.56
C GLU A 41 -10.94 5.19 9.38
N GLN A 42 -10.14 5.34 8.32
CA GLN A 42 -10.17 4.39 7.19
C GLN A 42 -9.74 2.99 7.64
N ASN A 43 -8.72 2.88 8.50
CA ASN A 43 -8.33 1.59 9.08
C ASN A 43 -9.43 0.99 9.98
N GLU A 44 -10.14 1.82 10.73
CA GLU A 44 -11.26 1.41 11.58
C GLU A 44 -12.42 0.86 10.74
N GLU A 45 -12.84 1.59 9.69
CA GLU A 45 -13.93 1.16 8.80
C GLU A 45 -13.61 -0.16 8.08
N LEU A 46 -12.33 -0.40 7.79
CA LEU A 46 -11.85 -1.62 7.17
C LEU A 46 -11.60 -2.75 8.18
N GLY A 47 -11.77 -2.51 9.48
CA GLY A 47 -11.53 -3.47 10.56
C GLY A 47 -10.06 -3.82 10.77
N LEU A 48 -9.15 -2.99 10.26
CA LEU A 48 -7.70 -3.24 10.32
C LEU A 48 -7.13 -2.99 11.71
N ASN A 49 -7.72 -2.08 12.48
CA ASN A 49 -7.31 -1.79 13.85
C ASN A 49 -7.55 -2.96 14.82
N ASP A 50 -8.50 -3.85 14.49
CA ASP A 50 -8.88 -5.00 15.31
C ASP A 50 -8.12 -6.29 14.95
N ILE A 51 -7.23 -6.26 13.95
CA ILE A 51 -6.50 -7.45 13.51
C ILE A 51 -5.49 -7.88 14.58
N ASP A 52 -5.61 -9.14 15.04
CA ASP A 52 -4.59 -9.75 15.89
C ASP A 52 -3.38 -10.19 15.06
N THR A 53 -2.30 -9.41 15.14
CA THR A 53 -1.03 -9.69 14.47
C THR A 53 -0.05 -10.50 15.32
N SER A 54 -0.41 -10.89 16.56
CA SER A 54 0.51 -11.49 17.54
C SER A 54 1.25 -12.73 17.02
N SER A 55 0.58 -13.54 16.18
CA SER A 55 1.19 -14.71 15.56
C SER A 55 2.25 -14.34 14.52
N ALA A 56 2.00 -13.31 13.72
CA ALA A 56 2.98 -12.79 12.76
C ALA A 56 4.15 -12.13 13.48
N ASP A 57 3.87 -11.33 14.52
CA ASP A 57 4.87 -10.66 15.36
C ASP A 57 5.80 -11.69 16.03
N ALA A 58 5.24 -12.78 16.55
CA ALA A 58 6.02 -13.89 17.10
C ALA A 58 6.92 -14.55 16.05
N ALA A 59 6.42 -14.76 14.82
CA ALA A 59 7.19 -15.35 13.73
C ALA A 59 8.37 -14.45 13.33
N TYR A 60 8.14 -13.16 13.10
CA TYR A 60 9.20 -12.21 12.71
C TYR A 60 10.23 -11.98 13.82
N ASN A 61 9.79 -11.93 15.09
CA ASN A 61 10.70 -11.80 16.24
C ASN A 61 11.55 -13.06 16.46
N SER A 62 11.07 -14.24 16.08
CA SER A 62 11.85 -15.49 16.20
C SER A 62 13.03 -15.56 15.22
N THR A 63 12.93 -14.88 14.08
CA THR A 63 13.98 -14.83 13.04
C THR A 63 14.98 -13.68 13.23
N GLY A 64 14.76 -12.77 14.18
CA GLY A 64 15.57 -11.56 14.42
C GLY A 64 16.66 -11.66 15.47
N VAL A 65 16.90 -12.81 16.12
CA VAL A 65 17.93 -12.97 17.17
C VAL A 65 18.91 -14.10 16.83
N THR A 66 19.60 -13.97 15.69
CA THR A 66 20.97 -14.49 15.50
C THR A 66 21.77 -13.57 14.57
N SER A 67 21.80 -12.27 14.84
CA SER A 67 22.94 -11.44 14.43
C SER A 67 23.90 -11.37 15.61
N ASN A 68 24.74 -12.38 15.73
CA ASN A 68 26.01 -12.21 16.44
C ASN A 68 26.88 -11.31 15.57
N GLU A 69 26.91 -10.00 15.82
CA GLU A 69 28.12 -9.20 15.61
C GLU A 69 28.35 -8.26 16.81
N ASN A 70 29.62 -8.22 17.18
CA ASN A 70 30.26 -7.89 18.46
C ASN A 70 30.21 -6.38 18.80
N PRO A 71 30.35 -5.94 20.08
CA PRO A 71 30.69 -4.55 20.38
C PRO A 71 32.19 -4.27 20.11
N GLN A 72 32.53 -2.99 19.85
CA GLN A 72 33.83 -2.35 19.52
C GLN A 72 34.11 -2.24 18.00
N GLU A 73 34.42 -1.09 17.38
CA GLU A 73 34.98 0.22 17.78
C GLU A 73 34.09 1.43 17.43
#